data_AF-A0A7Y2EE21-F1
#
_entry.id   AF-A0A7Y2EE21-F1
#
_cell.length_a   1.000
_cell.length_b   1.000
_cell.length_c   1.000
_cell.angle_alpha   90.00
_cell.angle_beta   90.00
_cell.angle_gamma   90.00
#
_symmetry.space_group_name_H-M   'P 1'
#
loop_
_entity.id
_entity.type
_entity.pdbx_description
1 polymer ?
#
loop_
_entity_poly.entity_id
_entity_poly.type
_entity_poly.pdbx_seq_one_letter_code
_entity_poly.pdbx_strand_id
1 'polypeptide(L)'
;MEPILLTAMIAITAVSYVLSPKVRTVEGFFHGTSETLQPPGLWTLVMSQVTTWIFARSLQNAAILGFYYGIWGSLAYALYYLSFLTGGQIIEH
;
A
#
# COMPACT_ATOMS: atom_id res chain seq x y z
N MET A 1 12.07 -4.68 -20.75
CA MET A 1 11.34 -4.90 -19.48
C MET A 1 11.50 -3.72 -18.52
N GLU A 2 12.71 -3.20 -18.32
CA GLU A 2 12.96 -1.95 -17.56
C GLU A 2 12.05 -0.75 -17.89
N PRO A 3 11.84 -0.36 -19.18
CA PRO A 3 11.06 0.84 -19.47
C PRO A 3 9.58 0.70 -19.11
N ILE A 4 9.02 -0.51 -19.16
CA ILE A 4 7.61 -0.76 -18.84
C ILE A 4 7.38 -0.60 -17.34
N LEU A 5 8.27 -1.16 -16.51
CA LEU A 5 8.19 -1.04 -15.05
C LEU A 5 8.32 0.41 -14.60
N LEU A 6 9.29 1.12 -15.15
CA LEU A 6 9.53 2.52 -14.83
C LEU A 6 8.34 3.40 -15.23
N THR A 7 7.75 3.13 -16.40
CA THR A 7 6.51 3.80 -16.85
C THR A 7 5.34 3.49 -15.93
N ALA A 8 5.16 2.23 -15.51
CA ALA A 8 4.09 1.84 -14.59
C ALA A 8 4.24 2.52 -13.22
N MET A 9 5.47 2.59 -12.68
CA MET A 9 5.74 3.29 -11.42
C MET A 9 5.38 4.77 -11.51
N ILE A 10 5.85 5.46 -12.57
CA ILE A 10 5.53 6.88 -12.78
C ILE A 10 4.01 7.09 -12.91
N ALA A 11 3.32 6.24 -13.66
CA ALA A 11 1.88 6.33 -13.84
C ALA A 11 1.13 6.17 -12.51
N ILE A 12 1.50 5.16 -11.71
CA ILE A 12 0.90 4.94 -10.39
C ILE A 12 1.16 6.14 -9.48
N THR A 13 2.39 6.64 -9.42
CA THR A 13 2.72 7.82 -8.60
C THR A 13 1.93 9.06 -9.03
N ALA A 14 1.81 9.31 -10.33
CA ALA A 14 1.05 10.45 -10.84
C ALA A 14 -0.45 10.34 -10.48
N VAL A 15 -1.04 9.16 -10.64
CA VAL A 15 -2.44 8.91 -10.27
C VAL A 15 -2.63 9.08 -8.76
N SER A 16 -1.75 8.50 -7.94
CA SER A 16 -1.79 8.65 -6.48
C SER A 16 -1.70 10.11 -6.06
N TYR A 17 -0.82 10.90 -6.69
CA TYR A 17 -0.67 12.32 -6.40
C TYR A 17 -1.97 13.09 -6.72
N VAL A 18 -2.58 12.85 -7.87
CA VAL A 18 -3.83 13.51 -8.29
C VAL A 18 -5.00 13.15 -7.36
N LEU A 19 -5.08 11.90 -6.91
CA LEU A 19 -6.14 11.42 -6.02
C LEU A 19 -5.93 11.81 -4.55
N SER A 20 -4.70 12.18 -4.16
CA SER A 20 -4.39 12.47 -2.75
C SER A 20 -5.13 13.71 -2.23
N PRO A 21 -5.70 13.67 -1.01
CA PRO A 21 -6.31 14.84 -0.38
C PRO A 21 -5.27 15.95 -0.17
N LYS A 22 -5.61 17.18 -0.59
CA LYS A 22 -4.72 18.35 -0.45
C LYS A 22 -4.88 18.97 0.93
N VAL A 23 -4.13 18.47 1.90
CA VAL A 23 -4.10 19.02 3.26
C VAL A 23 -3.36 20.37 3.27
N ARG A 24 -3.97 21.38 3.89
CA ARG A 24 -3.45 22.78 3.91
C ARG A 24 -3.07 23.29 5.30
N THR A 25 -3.22 22.46 6.34
CA THR A 25 -2.93 22.83 7.74
C THR A 25 -1.92 21.88 8.36
N VAL A 26 -1.18 22.36 9.38
CA VAL A 26 -0.18 21.56 10.10
C VAL A 26 -0.88 20.45 10.88
N GLU A 27 -2.01 20.77 11.51
CA GLU A 27 -2.84 19.84 12.26
C GLU A 27 -3.37 18.73 11.36
N GLY A 28 -3.90 19.08 10.18
CA GLY A 28 -4.37 18.10 9.20
C GLY A 28 -3.24 17.18 8.71
N PHE A 29 -2.01 17.70 8.59
CA PHE A 29 -0.88 16.94 8.05
C PHE A 29 -0.33 15.93 9.07
N PHE A 30 -0.11 16.36 10.31
CA PHE A 30 0.48 15.50 11.34
C PHE A 30 -0.54 14.67 12.11
N HIS A 31 -1.76 15.19 12.32
CA HIS A 31 -2.78 14.52 13.13
C HIS A 31 -3.92 13.94 12.30
N GLY A 32 -3.94 14.17 10.98
CA GLY A 32 -4.98 13.65 10.09
C GLY A 32 -6.37 14.24 10.36
N THR A 33 -6.43 15.46 10.93
CA THR A 33 -7.70 16.12 11.24
C THR A 33 -8.41 16.61 9.98
N SER A 34 -9.74 16.57 9.98
CA SER A 34 -10.55 17.16 8.91
C SER A 34 -10.39 18.69 8.83
N GLU A 35 -10.94 19.30 7.77
CA GLU A 35 -11.06 20.77 7.66
C GLU A 35 -11.87 21.39 8.82
N THR A 36 -12.71 20.60 9.48
CA THR A 36 -13.50 20.96 10.66
C THR A 36 -12.83 20.59 12.00
N LEU A 37 -11.52 20.30 11.98
CA LEU A 37 -10.69 19.93 13.14
C LEU A 37 -11.17 18.65 13.86
N GLN A 38 -11.85 17.74 13.16
CA GLN A 38 -12.25 16.46 13.71
C GLN A 38 -11.12 15.43 13.59
N PRO A 39 -10.78 14.70 14.66
CA PRO A 39 -9.77 13.64 14.60
C PRO A 39 -10.27 12.43 13.80
N PRO A 40 -9.35 11.61 13.24
CA PRO A 40 -9.72 10.38 12.57
C PRO A 40 -10.39 9.39 13.53
N GLY A 41 -11.45 8.72 13.06
CA GLY A 41 -12.19 7.75 13.84
C GLY A 41 -11.38 6.47 14.12
N LEU A 42 -11.85 5.68 15.10
CA LEU A 42 -11.21 4.43 15.51
C LEU A 42 -10.96 3.47 14.33
N TRP A 43 -11.95 3.30 13.44
CA TRP A 43 -11.81 2.43 12.28
C TRP A 43 -10.69 2.86 11.33
N THR A 44 -10.58 4.17 11.08
CA THR A 44 -9.49 4.73 10.27
C THR A 44 -8.13 4.43 10.90
N LEU A 45 -8.02 4.61 12.22
CA LEU A 45 -6.78 4.32 12.95
C LEU A 45 -6.43 2.82 12.94
N VAL A 46 -7.41 1.95 13.16
CA VAL A 46 -7.23 0.49 13.12
C VAL A 46 -6.79 0.05 11.72
N MET A 47 -7.46 0.53 10.66
CA MET A 47 -7.07 0.19 9.29
C MET A 47 -5.67 0.71 8.96
N SER A 48 -5.33 1.94 9.35
CA SER A 48 -3.99 2.50 9.18
C SER A 48 -2.92 1.63 9.85
N GLN A 49 -3.17 1.21 11.09
CA GLN A 49 -2.25 0.36 11.85
C GLN A 49 -2.09 -1.03 11.20
N VAL A 50 -3.21 -1.65 10.83
CA VAL A 50 -3.21 -2.98 10.20
C VAL A 50 -2.48 -2.93 8.86
N THR A 51 -2.76 -1.94 8.00
CA THR A 51 -2.07 -1.76 6.73
C THR A 51 -0.58 -1.56 6.93
N THR A 52 -0.17 -0.69 7.86
CA THR A 52 1.25 -0.42 8.16
C THR A 52 1.97 -1.69 8.61
N TRP A 53 1.36 -2.45 9.52
CA TRP A 53 1.97 -3.68 10.06
C TRP A 53 2.10 -4.78 8.99
N ILE A 54 1.05 -5.01 8.20
CA ILE A 54 1.05 -5.99 7.10
C ILE A 54 2.09 -5.58 6.05
N PHE A 55 2.13 -4.31 5.64
CA PHE A 55 3.08 -3.83 4.64
C PHE A 55 4.53 -3.93 5.12
N ALA A 56 4.83 -3.61 6.37
CA ALA A 56 6.19 -3.69 6.88
C ALA A 56 6.74 -5.13 6.79
N ARG A 57 5.95 -6.11 7.23
CA ARG A 57 6.29 -7.55 7.09
C ARG A 57 6.40 -7.98 5.63
N SER A 58 5.44 -7.55 4.81
CA SER A 58 5.36 -7.87 3.38
C SER A 58 6.57 -7.35 2.60
N LEU A 59 6.93 -6.08 2.81
CA LEU A 59 8.07 -5.43 2.18
C LEU A 59 9.38 -6.11 2.60
N GLN A 60 9.53 -6.45 3.88
CA GLN A 60 10.69 -7.19 4.37
C GLN A 60 10.83 -8.55 3.67
N ASN A 61 9.76 -9.32 3.55
CA ASN A 61 9.78 -10.62 2.86
C ASN A 61 10.09 -10.47 1.37
N ALA A 62 9.47 -9.50 0.69
CA ALA A 62 9.73 -9.21 -0.72
C ALA A 62 11.19 -8.79 -0.96
N ALA A 63 11.78 -8.03 -0.02
CA ALA A 63 13.18 -7.62 -0.09
C ALA A 63 14.14 -8.79 0.14
N ILE A 64 13.86 -9.68 1.11
CA ILE A 64 14.66 -10.89 1.34
C ILE A 64 14.64 -11.80 0.11
N LEU A 65 13.46 -12.05 -0.46
CA LEU A 65 13.35 -12.83 -1.69
C LEU A 65 14.00 -12.12 -2.88
N GLY A 66 13.90 -10.79 -2.95
CA GLY A 66 14.59 -9.97 -3.92
C GLY A 66 16.11 -10.08 -3.83
N PHE A 67 16.65 -10.14 -2.62
CA PHE A 67 18.08 -10.32 -2.38
C PHE A 67 18.58 -11.69 -2.85
N TYR A 68 17.84 -12.77 -2.58
CA TYR A 68 18.25 -14.13 -2.97
C TYR A 68 17.96 -14.48 -4.43
N TYR A 69 16.88 -13.97 -5.01
CA TYR A 69 16.37 -14.40 -6.33
C TYR A 69 16.20 -13.24 -7.33
N GLY A 70 16.74 -12.07 -7.02
CA GLY A 70 16.58 -10.87 -7.84
C GLY A 70 15.12 -10.41 -7.95
N ILE A 71 14.81 -9.64 -9.00
CA ILE A 71 13.48 -9.08 -9.21
C ILE A 71 12.36 -10.13 -9.22
N TRP A 72 12.66 -11.35 -9.67
CA TRP A 72 11.71 -12.45 -9.71
C TRP A 72 11.27 -12.92 -8.32
N GLY A 73 12.16 -12.86 -7.33
CA GLY A 73 11.81 -13.17 -5.94
C GLY A 73 10.83 -12.16 -5.34
N SER A 74 11.07 -10.87 -5.56
CA SER A 74 10.15 -9.82 -5.13
C SER A 74 8.80 -9.89 -5.86
N LEU A 75 8.80 -10.15 -7.17
CA LEU A 75 7.58 -10.30 -7.96
C LEU A 75 6.78 -11.53 -7.54
N ALA A 76 7.42 -12.66 -7.25
CA ALA A 76 6.73 -13.86 -6.78
C ALA A 76 5.96 -13.59 -5.48
N TYR A 77 6.57 -12.88 -4.53
CA TYR A 77 5.89 -12.50 -3.29
C TYR A 77 4.78 -11.48 -3.51
N ALA A 78 4.97 -10.50 -4.41
CA ALA A 78 3.92 -9.56 -4.76
C ALA A 78 2.71 -10.26 -5.40
N LEU A 79 2.95 -11.21 -6.31
CA LEU A 79 1.90 -11.98 -6.98
C LEU A 79 1.21 -12.99 -6.06
N TYR A 80 1.87 -13.45 -4.99
CA TYR A 80 1.23 -14.26 -3.95
C TYR A 80 -0.02 -13.56 -3.37
N TYR A 81 -0.02 -12.23 -3.24
CA TYR A 81 -1.22 -11.51 -2.78
C TYR A 81 -2.43 -11.67 -3.70
N LEU A 82 -2.25 -11.99 -4.99
CA LEU A 82 -3.36 -12.26 -5.89
C LEU A 82 -4.13 -13.53 -5.48
N SER A 83 -3.49 -14.47 -4.77
CA SER A 83 -4.18 -15.67 -4.29
C SER A 83 -5.24 -15.35 -3.23
N PHE A 84 -5.22 -14.16 -2.62
CA PHE A 84 -6.29 -13.73 -1.71
C PHE A 84 -7.61 -13.50 -2.43
N LEU A 85 -7.58 -13.09 -3.71
CA LEU A 85 -8.79 -12.95 -4.52
C LEU A 85 -9.48 -14.31 -4.70
N THR A 86 -8.70 -15.35 -5.03
CA THR A 86 -9.22 -16.72 -5.14
C THR A 86 -9.56 -17.33 -3.79
N GLY A 87 -8.80 -17.02 -2.73
CA GLY A 87 -9.06 -17.51 -1.38
C GLY A 87 -10.37 -16.96 -0.81
N GLY A 88 -10.67 -15.68 -1.04
CA GLY A 88 -11.95 -15.06 -0.67
C GLY A 88 -13.13 -15.74 -1.35
N GLN A 89 -13.02 -16.01 -2.66
CA GLN A 89 -14.05 -16.72 -3.42
C GLN A 89 -14.33 -18.14 -2.90
N ILE A 90 -13.33 -18.83 -2.35
CA ILE A 90 -13.50 -20.17 -1.80
C ILE A 90 -14.20 -20.14 -0.43
N ILE A 91 -13.96 -19.11 0.39
CA ILE A 91 -14.50 -19.01 1.76
C ILE A 91 -15.98 -18.56 1.76
N GLU A 92 -16.42 -17.88 0.70
CA GLU A 92 -17.82 -17.40 0.56
C GLU A 92 -18.81 -18.48 0.06
N HIS A 93 -18.37 -19.73 -0.10
CA HIS A 93 -19.21 -20.91 -0.37
C HIS A 93 -19.23 -21.88 0.82
#